data_AF-C6SWT0-F1
#
_entry.id   AF-C6SWT0-F1
#
_cell.length_a   1.000
_cell.length_b   1.000
_cell.length_c   1.000
_cell.angle_alpha   90.00
_cell.angle_beta   90.00
_cell.angle_gamma   90.00
#
_symmetry.space_group_name_H-M   'P 1'
#
loop_
_entity.id
_entity.type
_entity.pdbx_description
1 polymer ?
#
loop_
_entity_poly.entity_id
_entity_poly.type
_entity_poly.pdbx_seq_one_letter_code
_entity_poly.pdbx_strand_id
1 'polypeptide(L)'
;MEKKPLLAESDYYYRVEFRACKDDAWYATRVSLEGETLKVKYFNFPDEYDNAFRASEFGDLEKFQEFGERFRTLSKQAQDSDCRSLAEGVWVCACQCFGDDDLRYYDAVVDGVQHGKHYWEAGKETCFCTFILFWLQGPNAGNLTATTIQDICMVQLERQLDPVVASFLEMARRKIERPAKLVVMTGKIGLLKEQKKICV
;
A
#
# COMPACT_ATOMS: atom_id res chain seq x y z
N MET A 1 -5.59 -29.26 -19.34
CA MET A 1 -6.14 -28.91 -18.01
C MET A 1 -5.10 -28.08 -17.29
N GLU A 2 -5.18 -26.76 -17.42
CA GLU A 2 -4.32 -25.85 -16.66
C GLU A 2 -4.73 -25.92 -15.19
N LYS A 3 -3.78 -26.24 -14.31
CA LYS A 3 -3.99 -26.12 -12.86
C LYS A 3 -4.10 -24.62 -12.55
N LYS A 4 -5.32 -24.15 -12.34
CA LYS A 4 -5.59 -22.87 -11.67
C LYS A 4 -4.82 -22.89 -10.35
N PRO A 5 -3.98 -21.89 -10.01
CA PRO A 5 -3.34 -21.87 -8.71
C PRO A 5 -4.44 -21.83 -7.66
N LEU A 6 -4.51 -22.85 -6.81
CA LEU A 6 -5.30 -22.79 -5.59
C LEU A 6 -4.53 -21.85 -4.67
N LEU A 7 -4.96 -20.58 -4.59
CA LEU A 7 -4.59 -19.72 -3.48
C LEU A 7 -4.89 -20.48 -2.19
N ALA A 8 -3.94 -20.53 -1.26
CA ALA A 8 -4.18 -21.19 0.02
C ALA A 8 -5.30 -20.45 0.75
N GLU A 9 -6.09 -21.13 1.58
CA GLU A 9 -7.17 -20.48 2.36
C GLU A 9 -6.65 -19.30 3.20
N SER A 10 -5.37 -19.32 3.57
CA SER A 10 -4.66 -18.23 4.25
C SER A 10 -4.54 -16.95 3.43
N ASP A 11 -4.54 -17.04 2.10
CA ASP A 11 -4.25 -15.93 1.20
C ASP A 11 -5.48 -15.02 1.09
N TYR A 12 -6.67 -15.57 1.35
CA TYR A 12 -7.93 -14.85 1.39
C TYR A 12 -8.01 -13.82 2.54
N TYR A 13 -7.04 -13.81 3.46
CA TYR A 13 -6.97 -12.80 4.52
C TYR A 13 -6.16 -11.56 4.13
N TYR A 14 -5.39 -11.61 3.04
CA TYR A 14 -4.54 -10.49 2.60
C TYR A 14 -5.30 -9.59 1.64
N ARG A 15 -6.15 -8.72 2.18
CA ARG A 15 -7.09 -7.88 1.40
C ARG A 15 -6.78 -6.39 1.43
N VAL A 16 -5.69 -6.00 2.09
CA VAL A 16 -5.32 -4.62 2.30
C VAL A 16 -3.92 -4.40 1.75
N GLU A 17 -3.74 -3.35 0.97
CA GLU A 17 -2.41 -2.86 0.64
C GLU A 17 -1.92 -1.91 1.73
N PHE A 18 -0.70 -2.15 2.20
CA PHE A 18 0.00 -1.27 3.12
C PHE A 18 1.26 -0.71 2.47
N ARG A 19 1.45 0.61 2.52
CA ARG A 19 2.66 1.29 2.06
C ARG A 19 3.72 1.26 3.16
N ALA A 20 4.69 0.38 3.01
CA ALA A 20 5.71 0.13 4.01
C ALA A 20 6.59 1.36 4.27
N CYS A 21 6.99 1.52 5.51
CA CYS A 21 7.75 2.68 5.99
C CYS A 21 9.21 2.70 5.56
N LYS A 22 9.76 1.52 5.25
CA LYS A 22 11.18 1.33 5.03
C LYS A 22 11.60 1.77 3.62
N ASP A 23 10.70 1.59 2.66
CA ASP A 23 10.99 1.80 1.24
C ASP A 23 9.83 2.41 0.45
N ASP A 24 8.72 2.77 1.12
CA ASP A 24 7.51 3.33 0.54
C ASP A 24 6.86 2.46 -0.56
N ALA A 25 7.18 1.16 -0.59
CA ALA A 25 6.53 0.21 -1.51
C ALA A 25 5.18 -0.26 -0.93
N TRP A 26 4.25 -0.55 -1.83
CA TRP A 26 2.96 -1.15 -1.50
C TRP A 26 3.07 -2.67 -1.45
N TYR A 27 2.53 -3.26 -0.38
CA TYR A 27 2.49 -4.71 -0.19
C TYR A 27 1.09 -5.18 0.12
N ALA A 28 0.72 -6.36 -0.38
CA ALA A 28 -0.47 -7.06 0.10
C ALA A 28 -0.25 -7.50 1.56
N THR A 29 -1.21 -7.16 2.41
CA THR A 29 -1.15 -7.40 3.86
C THR A 29 -2.48 -7.91 4.38
N ARG A 30 -2.41 -8.63 5.51
CA ARG A 30 -3.55 -8.87 6.39
C ARG A 30 -3.39 -8.02 7.64
N VAL A 31 -4.51 -7.53 8.15
CA VAL A 31 -4.55 -6.69 9.33
C VAL A 31 -5.34 -7.36 10.44
N SER A 32 -4.90 -7.18 11.69
CA SER A 32 -5.66 -7.61 12.87
C SER A 32 -5.53 -6.58 13.98
N LEU A 33 -6.55 -6.50 14.84
CA LEU A 33 -6.57 -5.61 15.99
C LEU A 33 -6.53 -6.42 17.29
N GLU A 34 -5.48 -6.21 18.07
CA GLU A 34 -5.29 -6.83 19.39
C GLU A 34 -5.28 -5.75 20.48
N GLY A 35 -6.43 -5.59 21.15
CA GLY A 35 -6.63 -4.49 22.08
C GLY A 35 -6.56 -3.15 21.34
N GLU A 36 -5.51 -2.37 21.62
CA GLU A 36 -5.24 -1.07 20.98
C GLU A 36 -4.10 -1.12 19.95
N THR A 37 -3.67 -2.32 19.56
CA THR A 37 -2.54 -2.53 18.65
C THR A 37 -3.03 -3.06 17.31
N LEU A 38 -2.82 -2.29 16.23
CA LEU A 38 -2.98 -2.77 14.87
C LEU A 38 -1.73 -3.56 14.48
N LYS A 39 -1.92 -4.81 14.09
CA LYS A 39 -0.87 -5.63 13.47
C LYS A 39 -1.06 -5.67 11.97
N VAL A 40 0.03 -5.48 11.25
CA VAL A 40 0.10 -5.56 9.78
C VAL A 40 1.05 -6.69 9.44
N LYS A 41 0.54 -7.74 8.82
CA LYS A 41 1.32 -8.88 8.37
C LYS A 41 1.40 -8.91 6.85
N TYR A 42 2.62 -9.04 6.35
CA TYR A 42 2.92 -9.00 4.91
C TYR A 42 2.72 -10.37 4.26
N PHE A 43 2.13 -10.39 3.07
CA PHE A 43 1.91 -11.61 2.31
C PHE A 43 3.26 -12.22 1.87
N ASN A 44 3.48 -13.50 2.13
CA ASN A 44 4.72 -14.23 1.81
C ASN A 44 6.00 -13.71 2.49
N PHE A 45 5.88 -12.91 3.56
CA PHE A 45 7.04 -12.56 4.40
C PHE A 45 6.95 -13.25 5.77
N PRO A 46 8.11 -13.57 6.38
CA PRO A 46 8.16 -14.02 7.77
C PRO A 46 7.65 -12.97 8.76
N ASP A 47 7.14 -13.42 9.90
CA ASP A 47 6.53 -12.58 10.95
C ASP A 47 7.50 -11.54 11.56
N GLU A 48 8.82 -11.69 11.35
CA GLU A 48 9.81 -10.70 11.79
C GLU A 48 9.70 -9.36 11.05
N TYR A 49 9.05 -9.34 9.89
CA TYR A 49 8.77 -8.13 9.12
C TYR A 49 7.44 -7.46 9.51
N ASP A 50 6.61 -8.12 10.32
CA ASP A 50 5.30 -7.60 10.70
C ASP A 50 5.43 -6.28 11.48
N ASN A 51 4.51 -5.35 11.21
CA ASN A 51 4.44 -4.10 11.95
C ASN A 51 3.35 -4.15 13.02
N ALA A 52 3.61 -3.46 14.13
CA ALA A 52 2.64 -3.27 15.21
C ALA A 52 2.58 -1.79 15.57
N PHE A 53 1.39 -1.20 15.48
CA PHE A 53 1.14 0.21 15.76
C PHE A 53 0.16 0.33 16.92
N ARG A 54 0.52 1.07 17.97
CA ARG A 54 -0.40 1.29 19.10
C ARG A 54 -1.14 2.61 18.94
N ALA A 55 -2.44 2.60 19.20
CA ALA A 55 -3.27 3.79 19.10
C ALA A 55 -2.78 4.94 20.00
N SER A 56 -2.15 4.63 21.14
CA SER A 56 -1.58 5.60 22.08
C SER A 56 -0.27 6.26 21.62
N GLU A 57 0.37 5.71 20.57
CA GLU A 57 1.62 6.25 20.04
C GLU A 57 1.38 7.48 19.16
N PHE A 58 0.16 7.64 18.63
CA PHE A 58 -0.22 8.82 17.85
C PHE A 58 -0.56 9.99 18.78
N GLY A 59 0.22 11.07 18.69
CA GLY A 59 -0.02 12.33 19.41
C GLY A 59 -0.21 13.55 18.51
N ASP A 60 -0.06 13.37 17.19
CA ASP A 60 -0.08 14.42 16.19
C ASP A 60 -1.07 14.06 15.08
N LEU A 61 -1.91 15.02 14.72
CA LEU A 61 -3.03 14.79 13.81
C LEU A 61 -2.57 14.64 12.34
N GLU A 62 -1.55 15.38 11.93
CA GLU A 62 -1.01 15.33 10.55
C GLU A 62 -0.34 13.98 10.31
N LYS A 63 0.51 13.56 11.25
CA LYS A 63 1.10 12.22 11.30
C LYS A 63 0.04 11.13 11.27
N PHE A 64 -1.00 11.26 12.11
CA PHE A 64 -2.09 10.32 12.12
C PHE A 64 -2.84 10.22 10.77
N GLN A 65 -3.03 11.36 10.08
CA GLN A 65 -3.62 11.38 8.74
C GLN A 65 -2.72 10.68 7.71
N GLU A 66 -1.42 10.99 7.68
CA GLU A 66 -0.46 10.33 6.79
C GLU A 66 -0.45 8.81 7.00
N PHE A 67 -0.51 8.35 8.26
CA PHE A 67 -0.58 6.93 8.57
C PHE A 67 -1.82 6.26 7.96
N GLY A 68 -2.98 6.92 8.01
CA GLY A 68 -4.20 6.41 7.37
C GLY A 68 -4.07 6.27 5.85
N GLU A 69 -3.32 7.17 5.20
CA GLU A 69 -3.07 7.14 3.76
C GLU A 69 -2.13 6.00 3.32
N ARG A 70 -1.44 5.35 4.26
CA ARG A 70 -0.63 4.15 3.98
C ARG A 70 -1.47 2.88 3.81
N PHE A 71 -2.79 2.94 3.93
CA PHE A 71 -3.69 1.80 3.72
C PHE A 71 -4.64 2.04 2.55
N ARG A 72 -4.84 1.01 1.73
CA ARG A 72 -5.88 1.00 0.70
C ARG A 72 -6.36 -0.42 0.37
N THR A 73 -7.45 -0.51 -0.38
CA THR A 73 -7.91 -1.77 -0.98
C THR A 73 -6.87 -2.28 -1.98
N LEU A 74 -6.73 -3.60 -2.14
CA LEU A 74 -5.82 -4.19 -3.12
C LEU A 74 -5.99 -3.55 -4.51
N SER A 75 -4.88 -3.20 -5.15
CA SER A 75 -4.86 -2.79 -6.54
C SER A 75 -5.17 -3.99 -7.44
N LYS A 76 -5.93 -3.77 -8.51
CA LYS A 76 -6.30 -4.83 -9.46
C LYS A 76 -5.23 -4.91 -10.54
N GLN A 77 -4.59 -6.07 -10.72
CA GLN A 77 -3.67 -6.28 -11.84
C GLN A 77 -4.37 -5.96 -13.18
N ALA A 78 -3.79 -5.06 -13.97
CA ALA A 78 -4.31 -4.71 -15.27
C ALA A 78 -4.25 -5.94 -16.19
N GLN A 79 -5.35 -6.20 -16.89
CA GLN A 79 -5.41 -7.24 -17.92
C GLN A 79 -5.20 -6.64 -19.29
N ASP A 80 -4.84 -7.43 -20.29
CA ASP A 80 -4.66 -6.96 -21.68
C ASP A 80 -5.86 -6.16 -22.20
N SER A 81 -7.07 -6.58 -21.85
CA SER A 81 -8.32 -5.90 -22.20
C SER A 81 -8.53 -4.56 -21.48
N ASP A 82 -7.84 -4.34 -20.36
CA ASP A 82 -7.89 -3.11 -19.58
C ASP A 82 -6.97 -2.02 -20.18
N CYS A 83 -6.15 -2.29 -21.21
CA CYS A 83 -5.20 -1.30 -21.76
C CYS A 83 -5.82 0.04 -22.14
N ARG A 84 -7.09 0.05 -22.57
CA ARG A 84 -7.81 1.26 -23.00
C ARG A 84 -8.24 2.13 -21.83
N SER A 85 -8.31 1.59 -20.62
CA SER A 85 -8.59 2.38 -19.41
C SER A 85 -7.35 3.05 -18.84
N LEU A 86 -6.14 2.64 -19.25
CA LEU A 86 -4.86 3.21 -18.83
C LEU A 86 -4.47 4.42 -19.70
N ALA A 87 -5.33 5.43 -19.73
CA ALA A 87 -5.06 6.69 -20.45
C ALA A 87 -4.17 7.65 -19.63
N GLU A 88 -3.66 8.69 -20.28
CA GLU A 88 -2.91 9.77 -19.60
C GLU A 88 -3.70 10.35 -18.41
N GLY A 89 -3.00 10.61 -17.30
CA GLY A 89 -3.56 11.09 -16.04
C GLY A 89 -4.10 10.00 -15.12
N VAL A 90 -4.18 8.74 -15.55
CA VAL A 90 -4.66 7.64 -14.71
C VAL A 90 -3.61 7.28 -13.66
N TRP A 91 -4.04 7.24 -12.40
CA TRP A 91 -3.22 6.82 -11.27
C TRP A 91 -3.14 5.29 -11.22
N VAL A 92 -1.92 4.76 -11.26
CA VAL A 92 -1.62 3.34 -11.23
C VAL A 92 -0.62 3.00 -10.12
N CYS A 93 -0.53 1.72 -9.81
CA CYS A 93 0.52 1.14 -9.00
C CYS A 93 1.33 0.22 -9.91
N ALA A 94 2.61 0.49 -10.10
CA ALA A 94 3.46 -0.24 -11.03
C ALA A 94 4.62 -0.92 -10.31
N CYS A 95 5.06 -2.06 -10.83
CA CYS A 95 6.18 -2.78 -10.27
C CYS A 95 7.54 -2.22 -10.75
N GLN A 96 8.53 -2.36 -9.90
CA GLN A 96 9.94 -2.11 -10.18
C GLN A 96 10.76 -3.30 -9.67
N CYS A 97 11.64 -3.82 -10.52
CA CYS A 97 12.53 -4.92 -10.16
C CYS A 97 13.83 -4.40 -9.54
N PHE A 98 14.28 -5.04 -8.46
CA PHE A 98 15.55 -4.81 -7.77
C PHE A 98 16.38 -6.09 -7.78
N GLY A 99 17.10 -6.34 -8.86
CA GLY A 99 17.72 -7.65 -9.07
C GLY A 99 16.68 -8.69 -9.49
N ASP A 100 17.01 -9.97 -9.31
CA ASP A 100 16.27 -11.06 -9.97
C ASP A 100 14.96 -11.46 -9.25
N ASP A 101 14.85 -11.24 -7.93
CA ASP A 101 13.76 -11.77 -7.10
C ASP A 101 13.06 -10.72 -6.20
N ASP A 102 13.39 -9.44 -6.33
CA ASP A 102 12.80 -8.37 -5.50
C ASP A 102 11.94 -7.45 -6.38
N LEU A 103 10.64 -7.73 -6.37
CA LEU A 103 9.63 -6.94 -7.07
C LEU A 103 8.89 -6.06 -6.07
N ARG A 104 8.95 -4.74 -6.26
CA ARG A 104 8.29 -3.77 -5.39
C ARG A 104 7.33 -2.91 -6.18
N TYR A 105 6.26 -2.48 -5.54
CA TYR A 105 5.18 -1.75 -6.19
C TYR A 105 5.11 -0.32 -5.69
N TYR A 106 5.05 0.65 -6.60
CA TYR A 106 5.00 2.07 -6.29
C TYR A 106 3.92 2.78 -7.10
N ASP A 107 3.44 3.90 -6.55
CA ASP A 107 2.47 4.74 -7.24
C ASP A 107 3.10 5.53 -8.38
N ALA A 108 2.40 5.59 -9.50
CA ALA A 108 2.73 6.39 -10.66
C ALA A 108 1.48 6.92 -11.34
N VAL A 109 1.65 7.88 -12.24
CA VAL A 109 0.61 8.35 -13.15
C VAL A 109 1.00 7.98 -14.56
N VAL A 110 0.04 7.53 -15.37
CA VAL A 110 0.27 7.35 -16.81
C VAL A 110 0.48 8.73 -17.43
N ASP A 111 1.69 8.98 -17.93
CA ASP A 111 2.07 10.22 -18.62
C ASP A 111 1.78 10.14 -20.13
N GLY A 112 1.78 8.93 -20.68
CA GLY A 112 1.44 8.73 -22.10
C GLY A 112 1.32 7.26 -22.47
N VAL A 113 0.71 7.00 -23.63
CA VAL A 113 0.52 5.65 -24.15
C VAL A 113 1.00 5.58 -25.59
N GLN A 114 1.91 4.66 -25.87
CA GLN A 114 2.29 4.27 -27.22
C GLN A 114 1.48 3.03 -27.60
N HIS A 115 0.45 3.24 -28.42
CA HIS A 115 -0.44 2.16 -28.82
C HIS A 115 0.29 1.13 -29.71
N GLY A 116 0.31 -0.12 -29.24
CA GLY A 116 0.86 -1.25 -29.96
C GLY A 116 -0.21 -2.05 -30.69
N LYS A 117 0.20 -3.10 -31.38
CA LYS A 117 -0.73 -4.08 -31.96
C LYS A 117 -1.34 -4.94 -30.86
N HIS A 118 -2.54 -5.42 -31.11
CA HIS A 118 -3.22 -6.40 -30.27
C HIS A 118 -3.40 -7.68 -31.07
N TYR A 119 -3.16 -8.81 -30.42
CA TYR A 119 -3.32 -10.13 -31.03
C TYR A 119 -4.36 -10.92 -30.25
N TRP A 120 -5.10 -11.77 -30.95
CA TRP A 120 -6.12 -12.63 -30.36
C TRP A 120 -5.81 -14.08 -30.68
N GLU A 121 -5.63 -14.89 -29.64
CA GLU A 121 -5.45 -16.33 -29.77
C GLU A 121 -6.41 -17.05 -28.83
N ALA A 122 -7.21 -17.98 -29.37
CA ALA A 122 -8.23 -18.73 -28.62
C ALA A 122 -9.16 -17.85 -27.74
N GLY A 123 -9.46 -16.63 -28.19
CA GLY A 123 -10.31 -15.68 -27.46
C GLY A 123 -9.62 -14.90 -26.34
N LYS A 124 -8.31 -15.08 -26.15
CA LYS A 124 -7.48 -14.25 -25.25
C LYS A 124 -6.78 -13.15 -26.05
N GLU A 125 -6.90 -11.92 -25.58
CA GLU A 125 -6.19 -10.77 -26.13
C GLU A 125 -4.76 -10.73 -25.56
N THR A 126 -3.80 -10.26 -26.36
CA THR A 126 -2.44 -9.91 -25.91
C THR A 126 -2.14 -8.48 -26.31
N CYS A 127 -1.84 -7.64 -25.32
CA CYS A 127 -1.56 -6.22 -25.50
C CYS A 127 -0.06 -5.98 -25.70
N PHE A 128 0.31 -5.19 -26.72
CA PHE A 128 1.68 -4.72 -26.94
C PHE A 128 1.80 -3.19 -26.80
N CYS A 129 0.84 -2.53 -26.15
CA CYS A 129 0.98 -1.11 -25.81
C CYS A 129 2.13 -0.91 -24.82
N THR A 130 2.82 0.22 -24.98
CA THR A 130 3.83 0.70 -24.03
C THR A 130 3.27 1.90 -23.28
N PHE A 131 3.37 1.88 -21.96
CA PHE A 131 2.88 2.94 -21.08
C PHE A 131 4.06 3.72 -20.54
N ILE A 132 4.02 5.04 -20.67
CA ILE A 132 4.99 5.94 -20.06
C ILE A 132 4.44 6.33 -18.69
N LEU A 133 5.20 6.06 -17.63
CA LEU A 133 4.81 6.31 -16.26
C LEU A 133 5.64 7.44 -15.67
N PHE A 134 4.98 8.41 -15.03
CA PHE A 134 5.59 9.38 -14.14
C PHE A 134 5.47 8.88 -12.69
N TRP A 135 6.60 8.54 -12.07
CA TRP A 135 6.61 7.95 -10.73
C TRP A 135 6.34 9.00 -9.64
N LEU A 136 5.38 8.71 -8.77
CA LEU A 136 5.05 9.57 -7.63
C LEU A 136 5.87 9.22 -6.38
N GLN A 137 6.27 7.96 -6.26
CA GLN A 137 6.92 7.39 -5.08
C GLN A 137 8.03 6.41 -5.50
N GLY A 138 8.83 5.99 -4.53
CA GLY A 138 9.91 5.01 -4.73
C GLY A 138 11.17 5.58 -5.38
N PRO A 139 12.15 4.73 -5.72
CA PRO A 139 13.45 5.17 -6.20
C PRO A 139 13.44 5.94 -7.53
N ASN A 140 12.39 5.78 -8.34
CA ASN A 140 12.23 6.50 -9.60
C ASN A 140 11.39 7.79 -9.47
N ALA A 141 10.95 8.18 -8.27
CA ALA A 141 10.07 9.34 -8.06
C ALA A 141 10.55 10.58 -8.83
N GLY A 142 9.63 11.21 -9.57
CA GLY A 142 9.88 12.37 -10.42
C GLY A 142 10.44 12.06 -11.81
N ASN A 143 10.72 10.80 -12.14
CA ASN A 143 11.22 10.39 -13.46
C ASN A 143 10.14 9.73 -14.32
N LEU A 144 10.41 9.65 -15.63
CA LEU A 144 9.60 8.94 -16.61
C LEU A 144 10.24 7.59 -16.97
N THR A 145 9.45 6.53 -17.02
CA THR A 145 9.89 5.22 -17.54
C THR A 145 8.84 4.58 -18.43
N ALA A 146 9.27 3.77 -19.39
CA ALA A 146 8.38 2.95 -20.21
C ALA A 146 8.18 1.57 -19.57
N THR A 147 6.94 1.06 -19.61
CA THR A 147 6.60 -0.30 -19.15
C THR A 147 5.48 -0.92 -20.00
N THR A 148 5.15 -2.19 -19.76
CA THR A 148 4.02 -2.89 -20.39
C THR A 148 2.89 -3.14 -19.39
N ILE A 149 1.74 -3.60 -19.88
CA ILE A 149 0.53 -3.73 -19.05
C ILE A 149 0.68 -4.73 -17.90
N GLN A 150 1.52 -5.76 -18.05
CA GLN A 150 1.70 -6.81 -17.04
C GLN A 150 2.29 -6.27 -15.72
N ASP A 151 3.00 -5.15 -15.81
CA ASP A 151 3.72 -4.49 -14.72
C ASP A 151 2.87 -3.41 -14.04
N ILE A 152 1.59 -3.28 -14.44
CA ILE A 152 0.67 -2.25 -13.97
C ILE A 152 -0.50 -2.89 -13.21
N CYS A 153 -0.79 -2.32 -12.05
CA CYS A 153 -2.02 -2.54 -11.29
C CYS A 153 -2.84 -1.24 -11.26
N MET A 154 -4.14 -1.35 -11.51
CA MET A 154 -5.09 -0.25 -11.38
C MET A 154 -5.40 -0.02 -9.90
N VAL A 155 -5.17 1.20 -9.44
CA VAL A 155 -5.52 1.62 -8.07
C VAL A 155 -7.03 1.82 -7.98
N GLN A 156 -7.66 1.19 -6.99
CA GLN A 156 -9.07 1.39 -6.73
C GLN A 156 -9.28 2.73 -6.01
N LEU A 157 -9.82 3.73 -6.72
CA LEU A 157 -10.03 5.07 -6.17
C LEU A 157 -11.10 5.12 -5.07
N GLU A 158 -12.05 4.17 -5.09
CA GLU A 158 -13.01 4.00 -4.01
C GLU A 158 -12.28 3.43 -2.78
N ARG A 159 -11.81 4.32 -1.91
CA ARG A 159 -11.14 3.99 -0.65
C ARG A 159 -12.13 3.44 0.36
N GLN A 160 -12.60 2.20 0.16
CA GLN A 160 -13.21 1.44 1.25
C GLN A 160 -12.08 0.93 2.15
N LEU A 161 -11.86 1.65 3.25
CA LEU A 161 -10.94 1.21 4.28
C LEU A 161 -11.44 -0.12 4.86
N ASP A 162 -10.49 -1.04 5.06
CA ASP A 162 -10.78 -2.27 5.77
C ASP A 162 -11.36 -1.97 7.16
N PRO A 163 -12.41 -2.69 7.61
CA PRO A 163 -13.07 -2.42 8.88
C PRO A 163 -12.13 -2.44 10.10
N VAL A 164 -11.07 -3.26 10.07
CA VAL A 164 -10.07 -3.34 11.14
C VAL A 164 -9.23 -2.06 11.16
N VAL A 165 -8.79 -1.60 9.99
CA VAL A 165 -8.04 -0.34 9.86
C VAL A 165 -8.91 0.84 10.29
N ALA A 166 -10.16 0.90 9.82
CA ALA A 166 -11.11 1.96 10.18
C ALA A 166 -11.34 2.04 11.71
N SER A 167 -11.54 0.88 12.35
CA SER A 167 -11.72 0.78 13.81
C SER A 167 -10.47 1.27 14.57
N PHE A 168 -9.28 0.88 14.12
CA PHE A 168 -8.02 1.35 14.71
C PHE A 168 -7.85 2.88 14.57
N LEU A 169 -8.08 3.42 13.37
CA LEU A 169 -7.97 4.85 13.11
C LEU A 169 -8.95 5.65 13.97
N GLU A 170 -10.19 5.19 14.13
CA GLU A 170 -11.16 5.83 15.03
C GLU A 170 -10.67 5.82 16.48
N MET A 171 -10.12 4.70 16.95
CA MET A 171 -9.58 4.57 18.30
C MET A 171 -8.41 5.53 18.56
N ALA A 172 -7.46 5.60 17.63
CA ALA A 172 -6.30 6.49 17.72
C ALA A 172 -6.74 7.96 17.67
N ARG A 173 -7.64 8.34 16.77
CA ARG A 173 -8.21 9.70 16.68
C ARG A 173 -8.83 10.16 18.00
N ARG A 174 -9.64 9.31 18.63
CA ARG A 174 -10.25 9.59 19.95
C ARG A 174 -9.23 9.83 21.06
N LYS A 175 -8.01 9.29 20.94
CA LYS A 175 -6.93 9.53 21.92
C LYS A 175 -6.22 10.85 21.68
N ILE A 176 -6.01 11.23 20.42
CA ILE A 176 -5.46 12.53 20.03
C ILE A 176 -6.38 13.65 20.49
N GLU A 177 -7.69 13.50 20.29
CA GLU A 177 -8.70 14.53 20.62
C GLU A 177 -9.04 14.59 22.12
N ARG A 178 -8.58 13.64 22.94
CA ARG A 178 -8.79 13.72 24.39
C ARG A 178 -7.94 14.87 24.93
N PRO A 179 -8.53 15.91 25.54
CA PRO A 179 -7.74 16.96 26.16
C PRO A 179 -6.83 16.33 27.21
N ALA A 180 -5.54 16.66 27.17
CA ALA A 180 -4.60 16.30 28.21
C ALA A 180 -5.18 16.78 29.54
N LYS A 181 -5.65 15.86 30.40
CA LYS A 181 -6.00 16.21 31.77
C LYS A 181 -4.76 16.88 32.36
N LEU A 182 -4.91 18.11 32.84
CA LEU A 182 -3.89 18.89 33.53
C LEU A 182 -3.17 17.98 34.55
N VAL A 183 -1.97 17.50 34.23
CA VAL A 183 -1.10 16.86 35.21
C VAL A 183 -0.43 18.00 35.95
N VAL A 184 -1.00 18.36 37.10
CA VAL A 184 -0.35 19.22 38.07
C VAL A 184 1.00 18.60 38.42
N MET A 185 2.07 19.34 38.13
CA MET A 185 3.45 18.95 38.37
C MET A 185 3.66 18.55 39.83
N THR A 186 4.05 17.31 40.07
CA THR A 186 4.92 16.95 41.20
C THR A 186 5.98 15.99 40.67
N GLY A 187 7.23 16.41 40.84
CA GLY A 187 8.34 15.97 40.02
C GLY A 187 8.80 14.54 40.24
N LYS A 188 9.35 13.97 39.16
CA LYS A 188 10.55 13.14 39.14
C LYS A 188 11.01 13.07 37.68
N ILE A 189 12.25 13.49 37.43
CA ILE A 189 12.90 13.40 36.12
C ILE A 189 13.18 11.91 35.88
N GLY A 190 12.29 11.26 35.13
CA GLY A 190 12.51 9.92 34.59
C GLY A 190 13.12 10.04 33.20
N LEU A 191 14.18 9.27 32.94
CA LEU A 191 14.83 9.15 31.63
C LEU A 191 13.79 9.03 30.50
N LEU A 192 13.86 9.96 29.55
CA LEU A 192 13.24 9.83 28.24
C LEU A 192 13.80 8.55 27.60
N LYS A 193 13.02 7.48 27.62
CA LYS A 193 13.25 6.35 26.73
C LYS A 193 13.09 6.87 25.32
N GLU A 194 14.11 6.67 24.51
CA GLU A 194 14.11 6.88 23.08
C GLU A 194 12.78 6.41 22.50
N GLN A 195 11.95 7.36 22.06
CA GLN A 195 10.75 7.06 21.30
C GLN A 195 11.25 6.40 20.02
N LYS A 196 10.96 5.10 19.85
CA LYS A 196 11.03 4.51 18.51
C LYS A 196 10.22 5.43 17.62
N LYS A 197 10.87 6.00 16.59
CA LYS A 197 10.18 6.75 15.54
C LYS A 197 9.06 5.85 15.06
N ILE A 198 7.84 6.19 15.46
CA ILE A 198 6.65 5.69 14.79
C ILE A 198 6.85 6.14 13.34
N CYS A 199 6.55 5.26 12.40
CA CYS A 199 6.57 5.61 10.99
C CYS A 199 5.49 6.67 10.72
N VAL A 200 5.89 7.92 10.95
CA VAL A 200 5.17 9.19 10.78
C VAL A 200 6.14 10.33 10.90
#